data_AF-E9FIX8-F1
#
_entry.id   AF-E9FIX8-F1
#
_cell.length_a   1.000
_cell.length_b   1.000
_cell.length_c   1.000
_cell.angle_alpha   90.00
_cell.angle_beta   90.00
_cell.angle_gamma   90.00
#
_symmetry.space_group_name_H-M   'P 1'
#
loop_
_entity.id
_entity.type
_entity.pdbx_description
1 polymer ?
#
loop_
_entity_poly.entity_id
_entity_poly.type
_entity_poly.pdbx_seq_one_letter_code
_entity_poly.pdbx_strand_id
1 'polypeptide(L)'
;MDPNEYDKLQNSLFASFQHLNTSILAISSLIILALTIFFFRKAVVLDVLHLQRETAQILGLDVEKEQRELLWGIVLLTSTATALVGPMAFFGFMLANLTYLIVKDYRHKLLFIVAILIGFISLTLGQALIERVFALEIRISMIIESLGGFLFFILLYRRARR
;
A
#
# COMPACT_ATOMS: atom_id res chain seq x y z
N MET A 1 1.36 -4.17 38.03
CA MET A 1 1.20 -4.86 36.74
C MET A 1 2.54 -5.43 36.38
N ASP A 2 2.61 -6.72 36.06
CA ASP A 2 3.88 -7.36 35.72
C ASP A 2 4.43 -6.76 34.43
N PRO A 3 5.73 -6.39 34.37
CA PRO A 3 6.36 -5.84 33.17
C PRO A 3 6.12 -6.72 31.92
N ASN A 4 6.14 -8.04 32.10
CA ASN A 4 5.89 -9.02 31.04
C ASN A 4 4.45 -9.04 30.52
N GLU A 5 3.44 -8.63 31.31
CA GLU A 5 2.06 -8.52 30.85
C GLU A 5 1.83 -7.25 30.04
N TYR A 6 2.48 -6.14 30.43
CA TYR A 6 2.46 -4.90 29.68
C TYR A 6 3.09 -5.05 28.29
N ASP A 7 4.25 -5.71 28.20
CA ASP A 7 4.93 -5.93 26.92
C ASP A 7 4.09 -6.82 25.98
N LYS A 8 3.40 -7.83 26.52
CA LYS A 8 2.48 -8.68 25.74
C LYS A 8 1.25 -7.91 25.25
N LEU A 9 0.66 -7.06 26.10
CA LEU A 9 -0.46 -6.21 25.71
C LEU A 9 -0.02 -5.19 24.66
N GLN A 10 1.11 -4.51 24.87
CA GLN A 10 1.65 -3.56 23.93
C GLN A 10 1.95 -4.21 22.57
N ASN A 11 2.60 -5.39 22.56
CA ASN A 11 2.92 -6.10 21.32
C ASN A 11 1.70 -6.67 20.60
N SER A 12 0.61 -6.97 21.29
CA SER A 12 -0.65 -7.40 20.66
C SER A 12 -1.49 -6.24 20.11
N LEU A 13 -1.32 -5.03 20.65
CA LEU A 13 -2.02 -3.83 20.18
C LEU A 13 -1.40 -3.24 18.91
N PHE A 14 -0.11 -3.50 18.64
CA PHE A 14 0.59 -2.98 17.47
C PHE A 14 0.83 -4.07 16.42
N ALA A 15 0.06 -4.01 15.33
CA ALA A 15 0.31 -4.84 14.15
C ALA A 15 1.75 -4.66 13.65
N SER A 16 2.44 -5.78 13.43
CA SER A 16 3.86 -5.82 13.05
C SER A 16 4.16 -7.09 12.27
N PHE A 17 5.13 -7.01 11.35
CA PHE A 17 5.66 -8.18 10.64
C PHE A 17 6.30 -9.22 11.58
N GLN A 18 6.70 -8.82 12.79
CA GLN A 18 7.40 -9.69 13.74
C GLN A 18 6.49 -10.69 14.45
N HIS A 19 5.18 -10.43 14.54
CA HIS A 19 4.22 -11.24 15.30
C HIS A 19 2.94 -11.49 14.49
N LEU A 20 3.08 -12.23 13.38
CA LEU A 20 1.93 -12.58 12.53
C LEU A 20 1.23 -13.85 13.02
N ASN A 21 -0.07 -13.76 13.29
CA ASN A 21 -0.91 -14.92 13.52
C ASN A 21 -1.17 -15.64 12.18
N THR A 22 -0.70 -16.88 12.05
CA THR A 22 -0.78 -17.66 10.80
C THR A 22 -2.21 -17.90 10.33
N SER A 23 -3.17 -18.03 11.25
CA SER A 23 -4.58 -18.24 10.91
C SER A 23 -5.20 -16.98 10.30
N ILE A 24 -4.92 -15.82 10.89
CA ILE A 24 -5.38 -14.53 10.35
C ILE A 24 -4.68 -14.27 9.01
N LEU A 25 -3.38 -14.55 8.93
CA LEU A 25 -2.61 -14.40 7.71
C LEU A 25 -3.18 -15.22 6.54
N ALA A 26 -3.61 -16.46 6.78
CA ALA A 26 -4.21 -17.30 5.75
C ALA A 26 -5.51 -16.70 5.20
N ILE A 27 -6.40 -16.25 6.10
CA ILE A 27 -7.68 -15.61 5.71
C ILE A 27 -7.42 -14.30 4.96
N SER A 28 -6.56 -13.44 5.50
CA SER A 28 -6.19 -12.17 4.87
C SER A 28 -5.52 -12.36 3.51
N SER A 29 -4.68 -13.37 3.35
CA SER A 29 -4.04 -13.70 2.06
C SER A 29 -5.08 -14.07 1.00
N LEU A 30 -6.09 -14.87 1.37
CA LEU A 30 -7.19 -15.23 0.47
C LEU A 30 -8.02 -14.01 0.06
N ILE A 31 -8.32 -13.11 1.00
CA ILE A 31 -9.01 -11.84 0.74
C ILE A 31 -8.18 -10.95 -0.20
N ILE A 32 -6.89 -10.76 0.09
CA ILE A 32 -5.97 -9.96 -0.72
C ILE A 32 -5.86 -10.55 -2.13
N LEU A 33 -5.76 -11.87 -2.27
CA LEU A 33 -5.69 -12.52 -3.58
C LEU A 33 -6.98 -12.30 -4.39
N ALA A 34 -8.15 -12.48 -3.77
CA ALA A 34 -9.44 -12.25 -4.42
C ALA A 34 -9.60 -10.79 -4.88
N LEU A 35 -9.24 -9.82 -4.02
CA LEU A 35 -9.28 -8.40 -4.35
C LEU A 35 -8.26 -8.03 -5.42
N THR A 36 -7.06 -8.62 -5.39
CA THR A 36 -6.05 -8.43 -6.44
C THR A 36 -6.59 -8.88 -7.79
N ILE A 37 -7.19 -10.08 -7.89
CA ILE A 37 -7.82 -10.57 -9.12
C ILE A 37 -8.93 -9.61 -9.58
N PHE A 38 -9.76 -9.12 -8.66
CA PHE A 38 -10.79 -8.13 -8.95
C PHE A 38 -10.20 -6.84 -9.58
N PHE A 39 -9.15 -6.26 -9.00
CA PHE A 39 -8.49 -5.07 -9.56
C PHE A 39 -7.84 -5.34 -10.91
N PHE A 40 -7.19 -6.49 -11.10
CA PHE A 40 -6.62 -6.86 -12.39
C PHE A 40 -7.67 -6.98 -13.51
N ARG A 41 -8.88 -7.46 -13.18
CA ARG A 41 -10.02 -7.47 -14.12
C ARG A 41 -10.53 -6.07 -14.42
N LYS A 42 -10.56 -5.19 -13.42
CA LYS A 42 -10.97 -3.78 -13.56
C LYS A 42 -9.88 -2.87 -14.14
N ALA A 43 -8.68 -3.37 -14.42
CA ALA A 43 -7.58 -2.56 -14.94
C ALA A 43 -7.92 -1.83 -16.26
N VAL A 44 -8.68 -2.46 -17.16
CA VAL A 44 -9.13 -1.81 -18.40
C VAL A 44 -10.13 -0.70 -18.11
N VAL A 45 -11.00 -0.88 -17.11
CA VAL A 45 -11.93 0.18 -16.67
C VAL A 45 -11.15 1.38 -16.12
N LEU A 46 -10.10 1.13 -15.35
CA LEU A 46 -9.22 2.19 -14.85
C LEU A 46 -8.48 2.93 -15.97
N ASP A 47 -8.06 2.22 -17.03
CA ASP A 47 -7.49 2.84 -18.23
C ASP A 47 -8.51 3.76 -18.92
N VAL A 48 -9.78 3.36 -18.99
CA VAL A 48 -10.86 4.19 -19.56
C VAL A 48 -11.19 5.39 -18.68
N LEU A 49 -11.21 5.20 -17.35
CA LEU A 49 -11.43 6.30 -16.39
C LEU A 49 -10.33 7.37 -16.44
N HIS A 50 -9.14 7.04 -16.98
CA HIS A 50 -8.09 8.02 -17.24
C HIS A 50 -8.48 9.04 -18.32
N LEU A 51 -9.37 8.70 -19.26
CA LEU A 51 -9.79 9.56 -20.38
C LEU A 51 -10.79 10.67 -20.01
N GLN A 52 -10.91 10.99 -18.72
CA GLN A 52 -11.93 11.88 -18.14
C GLN A 52 -13.34 11.27 -18.15
N ARG A 53 -14.19 11.78 -17.25
CA ARG A 53 -15.53 11.24 -16.99
C ARG A 53 -16.42 11.24 -18.23
N GLU A 54 -16.38 12.33 -19.01
CA GLU A 54 -17.24 12.49 -20.19
C GLU A 54 -16.93 11.43 -21.26
N THR A 55 -15.65 11.24 -21.58
CA THR A 55 -15.21 10.21 -22.54
C THR A 55 -15.55 8.80 -22.05
N ALA A 56 -15.36 8.51 -20.76
CA ALA A 56 -15.69 7.21 -20.19
C ALA A 56 -17.20 6.91 -20.30
N GLN A 57 -18.06 7.91 -20.07
CA GLN A 57 -19.51 7.76 -20.22
C GLN A 57 -19.91 7.52 -21.68
N ILE A 58 -19.29 8.22 -22.65
CA ILE A 58 -19.53 8.01 -24.09
C ILE A 58 -19.17 6.58 -24.52
N LEU A 59 -18.12 6.00 -23.92
CA LEU A 59 -17.69 4.62 -24.16
C LEU A 59 -18.60 3.56 -23.49
N GLY A 60 -19.72 3.97 -22.88
CA GLY A 60 -20.71 3.09 -22.28
C GLY A 60 -20.39 2.67 -20.85
N LEU A 61 -19.42 3.31 -20.20
CA LEU A 61 -19.07 3.03 -18.81
C LEU A 61 -20.01 3.76 -17.85
N ASP A 62 -20.64 3.02 -16.94
CA ASP A 62 -21.30 3.61 -15.77
C ASP A 62 -20.25 4.04 -14.74
N VAL A 63 -19.72 5.25 -14.90
CA VAL A 63 -18.62 5.79 -14.09
C VAL A 63 -18.94 5.77 -12.59
N GLU A 64 -20.18 6.09 -12.18
CA GLU A 64 -20.53 6.17 -10.77
C GLU A 64 -20.56 4.79 -10.12
N LYS A 65 -21.13 3.80 -10.82
CA LYS A 65 -21.13 2.41 -10.35
C LYS A 65 -19.71 1.86 -10.26
N GLU A 66 -18.90 2.06 -11.29
CA GLU A 66 -17.52 1.56 -11.33
C GLU A 66 -16.65 2.20 -10.25
N GLN A 67 -16.73 3.52 -10.05
CA GLN A 67 -16.02 4.21 -8.98
C GLN A 67 -16.42 3.69 -7.59
N ARG A 68 -17.72 3.46 -7.35
CA ARG A 68 -18.20 2.93 -6.08
C ARG A 68 -17.68 1.52 -5.82
N GLU A 69 -17.71 0.64 -6.82
CA GLU A 69 -17.17 -0.72 -6.72
C GLU A 69 -15.67 -0.72 -6.44
N LEU A 70 -14.92 0.13 -7.14
CA LEU A 70 -13.48 0.31 -6.94
C LEU A 70 -13.17 0.80 -5.52
N LEU A 71 -13.90 1.81 -5.03
CA LEU A 71 -13.71 2.35 -3.67
C LEU A 71 -13.94 1.29 -2.60
N TRP A 72 -14.99 0.47 -2.72
CA TRP A 72 -15.22 -0.65 -1.80
C TRP A 72 -14.07 -1.66 -1.83
N GLY A 73 -13.57 -2.00 -3.02
CA GLY A 73 -12.39 -2.86 -3.16
C GLY A 73 -11.14 -2.26 -2.49
N ILE A 74 -10.92 -0.94 -2.64
CA ILE A 74 -9.77 -0.24 -2.04
C ILE A 74 -9.89 -0.24 -0.52
N VAL A 75 -11.08 0.06 0.02
CA VAL A 75 -11.34 0.06 1.46
C VAL A 75 -11.10 -1.33 2.06
N LEU A 76 -11.58 -2.39 1.42
CA LEU A 76 -11.37 -3.77 1.89
C LEU A 76 -9.89 -4.17 1.83
N LEU A 77 -9.20 -3.82 0.75
CA LEU A 77 -7.78 -4.16 0.58
C LEU A 77 -6.91 -3.41 1.59
N THR A 78 -7.12 -2.10 1.74
CA THR A 78 -6.36 -1.24 2.65
C THR A 78 -6.64 -1.56 4.10
N SER A 79 -7.88 -1.84 4.49
CA SER A 79 -8.22 -2.25 5.86
C SER A 79 -7.61 -3.60 6.22
N THR A 80 -7.64 -4.58 5.30
CA THR A 80 -7.00 -5.90 5.50
C THR A 80 -5.48 -5.77 5.65
N ALA A 81 -4.82 -4.98 4.81
CA ALA A 81 -3.39 -4.74 4.92
C ALA A 81 -3.03 -4.01 6.22
N THR A 82 -3.81 -3.00 6.60
CA THR A 82 -3.61 -2.21 7.84
C THR A 82 -3.80 -3.08 9.08
N ALA A 83 -4.77 -4.00 9.08
CA ALA A 83 -4.98 -4.91 10.19
C ALA A 83 -3.81 -5.88 10.40
N LEU A 84 -3.10 -6.27 9.33
CA LEU A 84 -1.97 -7.20 9.40
C LEU A 84 -0.66 -6.53 9.81
N VAL A 85 -0.37 -5.34 9.28
CA VAL A 85 0.98 -4.74 9.35
C VAL A 85 0.97 -3.35 10.00
N GLY A 86 -0.22 -2.82 10.27
CA GLY A 86 -0.41 -1.45 10.73
C GLY A 86 -0.47 -0.44 9.58
N PRO A 87 -0.85 0.81 9.88
CA PRO A 87 -1.00 1.86 8.88
C PRO A 87 0.36 2.30 8.33
N MET A 88 0.44 2.47 7.01
CA MET A 88 1.62 2.99 6.31
C MET A 88 1.22 4.01 5.23
N ALA A 89 0.95 5.25 5.64
CA ALA A 89 0.42 6.29 4.77
C ALA A 89 1.45 6.73 3.71
N PHE A 90 2.70 6.97 4.11
CA PHE A 90 3.72 7.42 3.17
C PHE A 90 4.17 6.33 2.21
N PHE A 91 4.10 5.06 2.62
CA PHE A 91 4.50 3.95 1.77
C PHE A 91 3.70 3.91 0.47
N GLY A 92 2.36 3.96 0.56
CA GLY A 92 1.50 3.94 -0.63
C GLY A 92 1.77 5.13 -1.56
N PHE A 93 1.95 6.32 -0.99
CA PHE A 93 2.31 7.52 -1.76
C PHE A 93 3.66 7.38 -2.48
N MET A 94 4.71 6.96 -1.75
CA MET A 94 6.05 6.80 -2.33
C MET A 94 6.07 5.72 -3.41
N LEU A 95 5.41 4.58 -3.15
CA LEU A 95 5.34 3.47 -4.08
C LEU A 95 4.63 3.84 -5.38
N ALA A 96 3.49 4.54 -5.30
CA ALA A 96 2.76 4.97 -6.48
C ALA A 96 3.63 5.90 -7.35
N ASN A 97 4.26 6.91 -6.73
CA ASN A 97 5.14 7.83 -7.45
C ASN A 97 6.36 7.13 -8.06
N LEU A 98 6.98 6.20 -7.33
CA LEU A 98 8.11 5.43 -7.82
C LEU A 98 7.70 4.54 -9.00
N THR A 99 6.52 3.92 -8.92
CA THR A 99 5.97 3.11 -10.01
C THR A 99 5.74 3.97 -11.26
N TYR A 100 5.12 5.14 -11.13
CA TYR A 100 4.93 6.06 -12.28
C TYR A 100 6.25 6.61 -12.84
N LEU A 101 7.29 6.74 -12.01
CA LEU A 101 8.61 7.17 -12.48
C LEU A 101 9.31 6.07 -13.30
N ILE A 102 9.14 4.81 -12.90
CA ILE A 102 9.76 3.64 -13.56
C ILE A 102 8.96 3.24 -14.81
N VAL A 103 7.63 3.22 -14.69
CA VAL A 103 6.72 2.81 -15.75
C VAL A 103 6.35 4.02 -16.60
N LYS A 104 6.85 4.06 -17.84
CA LYS A 104 6.49 5.08 -18.84
C LYS A 104 5.24 4.71 -19.65
N ASP A 105 4.28 4.07 -19.00
CA ASP A 105 3.04 3.56 -19.60
C ASP A 105 1.85 3.87 -18.68
N TYR A 106 0.67 4.02 -19.25
CA TYR A 106 -0.56 4.35 -18.55
C TYR A 106 -1.42 3.11 -18.26
N ARG A 107 -1.08 1.96 -18.85
CA ARG A 107 -1.83 0.72 -18.67
C ARG A 107 -1.76 0.24 -17.21
N HIS A 108 -2.89 0.27 -16.52
CA HIS A 108 -3.01 -0.08 -15.11
C HIS A 108 -2.58 -1.52 -14.82
N LYS A 109 -2.74 -2.45 -15.78
CA LYS A 109 -2.22 -3.82 -15.62
C LYS A 109 -0.72 -3.85 -15.38
N LEU A 110 0.04 -3.06 -16.13
CA LEU A 110 1.49 -3.00 -15.99
C LEU A 110 1.88 -2.24 -14.72
N LEU A 111 1.19 -1.13 -14.43
CA LEU A 111 1.38 -0.39 -13.19
C LEU A 111 1.15 -1.27 -11.95
N PHE A 112 0.11 -2.11 -11.93
CA PHE A 112 -0.14 -3.03 -10.82
C PHE A 112 0.97 -4.06 -10.64
N ILE A 113 1.42 -4.70 -11.72
CA ILE A 113 2.51 -5.68 -11.64
C ILE A 113 3.77 -5.04 -11.08
N VAL A 114 4.16 -3.89 -11.62
CA VAL A 114 5.38 -3.20 -11.21
C VAL A 114 5.27 -2.65 -9.79
N ALA A 115 4.12 -2.08 -9.40
CA ALA A 115 3.88 -1.62 -8.04
C ALA A 115 3.95 -2.77 -7.02
N ILE A 116 3.34 -3.92 -7.31
CA ILE A 116 3.39 -5.10 -6.44
C ILE A 116 4.84 -5.58 -6.27
N LEU A 117 5.60 -5.67 -7.36
CA LEU A 117 6.99 -6.12 -7.32
C LEU A 117 7.90 -5.14 -6.56
N ILE A 118 7.80 -3.85 -6.86
CA ILE A 118 8.55 -2.80 -6.15
C ILE A 118 8.21 -2.84 -4.67
N GLY A 119 6.93 -3.00 -4.32
CA GLY A 119 6.48 -3.01 -2.94
C GLY A 119 7.01 -4.20 -2.17
N PHE A 120 6.90 -5.39 -2.76
CA PHE A 120 7.48 -6.61 -2.21
C PHE A 120 8.99 -6.48 -1.99
N ILE A 121 9.74 -6.06 -3.02
CA ILE A 121 11.19 -5.90 -2.94
C ILE A 121 11.56 -4.86 -1.88
N SER A 122 10.89 -3.71 -1.87
CA SER A 122 11.20 -2.61 -0.94
C SER A 122 10.98 -3.00 0.52
N LEU A 123 9.87 -3.69 0.81
CA LEU A 123 9.56 -4.14 2.17
C LEU A 123 10.46 -5.29 2.60
N THR A 124 10.64 -6.31 1.77
CA THR A 124 11.47 -7.48 2.12
C THR A 124 12.94 -7.10 2.27
N LEU A 125 13.50 -6.31 1.35
CA LEU A 125 14.88 -5.83 1.47
C LEU A 125 15.02 -4.83 2.61
N GLY A 126 14.07 -3.90 2.77
CA GLY A 126 14.10 -2.94 3.88
C GLY A 126 14.13 -3.65 5.23
N GLN A 127 13.24 -4.62 5.44
CA GLN A 127 13.18 -5.40 6.67
C GLN A 127 14.47 -6.19 6.88
N ALA A 128 14.96 -6.87 5.84
CA ALA A 128 16.19 -7.66 5.92
C ALA A 128 17.42 -6.79 6.23
N LEU A 129 17.51 -5.57 5.69
CA LEU A 129 18.60 -4.65 5.99
C LEU A 129 18.55 -4.20 7.46
N ILE A 130 17.38 -3.79 7.94
CA ILE A 130 17.21 -3.33 9.33
C ILE A 130 17.58 -4.43 10.31
N GLU A 131 17.06 -5.64 10.12
CA GLU A 131 17.25 -6.75 11.04
C GLU A 131 18.65 -7.38 10.92
N ARG A 132 19.15 -7.61 9.70
CA ARG A 132 20.36 -8.41 9.50
C ARG A 132 21.63 -7.58 9.36
N VAL A 133 21.55 -6.37 8.80
CA VAL A 133 22.74 -5.53 8.56
C VAL A 133 22.92 -4.54 9.70
N PHE A 134 21.84 -3.87 10.11
CA PHE A 134 21.90 -2.89 11.19
C PHE A 134 21.66 -3.50 12.58
N ALA A 135 21.16 -4.74 12.66
CA ALA A 135 20.80 -5.41 13.92
C ALA A 135 19.90 -4.56 14.82
N LEU A 136 18.98 -3.80 14.21
CA LEU A 136 18.05 -2.91 14.90
C LEU A 136 16.70 -3.61 15.08
N GLU A 137 16.13 -3.53 16.28
CA GLU A 137 14.77 -4.02 16.58
C GLU A 137 13.68 -2.98 16.23
N ILE A 138 13.96 -2.10 15.26
CA ILE A 138 13.05 -1.02 14.87
C ILE A 138 12.07 -1.52 13.80
N ARG A 139 10.79 -1.16 13.94
CA ARG A 139 9.78 -1.45 12.92
C ARG A 139 10.06 -0.68 11.63
N ILE A 140 10.07 -1.36 10.48
CA ILE A 140 10.26 -0.75 9.16
C ILE A 140 9.25 0.38 8.89
N SER A 141 8.01 0.28 9.38
CA SER A 141 7.00 1.34 9.25
C SER A 141 7.47 2.67 9.83
N MET A 142 8.16 2.65 10.97
CA MET A 142 8.68 3.87 11.59
C MET A 142 9.72 4.57 10.71
N ILE A 143 10.57 3.80 10.04
CA ILE A 143 11.58 4.32 9.10
C ILE A 143 10.90 4.89 7.86
N ILE A 144 9.95 4.15 7.28
CA ILE A 144 9.21 4.59 6.08
C ILE A 144 8.45 5.88 6.38
N GLU A 145 7.73 5.96 7.49
CA GLU A 145 6.95 7.15 7.85
C GLU A 145 7.86 8.36 8.16
N SER A 146 9.01 8.14 8.82
CA SER A 146 9.99 9.19 9.09
C SER A 146 10.61 9.75 7.81
N LEU A 147 11.05 8.86 6.89
CA LEU A 147 11.61 9.25 5.61
C LEU A 147 10.56 9.92 4.70
N GLY A 148 9.36 9.36 4.65
CA GLY A 148 8.24 9.91 3.88
C GLY A 148 7.83 11.30 4.36
N GLY A 149 7.71 11.49 5.68
CA GLY A 149 7.43 12.79 6.28
C GLY A 149 8.53 13.82 5.99
N PHE A 150 9.79 13.43 6.13
CA PHE A 150 10.93 14.31 5.80
C PHE A 150 10.93 14.72 4.33
N LEU A 151 10.73 13.77 3.41
CA LEU A 151 10.61 14.05 1.97
C LEU A 151 9.42 14.96 1.67
N PHE A 152 8.27 14.74 2.32
CA PHE A 152 7.08 15.57 2.16
C PHE A 152 7.36 17.02 2.57
N PHE A 153 8.02 17.26 3.71
CA PHE A 153 8.41 18.62 4.12
C PHE A 153 9.37 19.27 3.13
N ILE A 154 10.36 18.53 2.59
CA ILE A 154 11.26 19.05 1.57
C ILE A 154 10.49 19.46 0.31
N LEU A 155 9.57 18.62 -0.16
CA LEU A 155 8.77 18.89 -1.35
C LEU A 155 7.85 20.11 -1.14
N LEU A 156 7.21 20.21 0.03
CA LEU A 156 6.38 21.34 0.40
C LEU A 156 7.20 22.64 0.42
N TYR A 157 8.37 22.60 1.05
CA TYR A 157 9.26 23.75 1.13
C TYR A 157 9.78 24.20 -0.24
N ARG A 158 10.11 23.26 -1.14
CA ARG A 158 10.50 23.58 -2.53
C ARG A 158 9.34 24.18 -3.32
N ARG A 159 8.12 23.70 -3.11
CA ARG A 159 6.93 24.20 -3.82
C ARG A 159 6.52 25.58 -3.32
N ALA A 160 6.63 25.87 -2.03
CA ALA A 160 6.35 27.18 -1.46
C ALA A 160 7.31 28.29 -1.94
N ARG A 161 8.47 27.90 -2.49
CA ARG A 161 9.49 28.83 -3.00
C ARG A 161 9.43 29.05 -4.51
N ARG A 162 8.56 28.32 -5.22
CA ARG A 162 8.23 28.55 -6.63
C ARG A 162 6.92 29.30 -6.73
#